data_AF-A0A930AP08-F1
#
_entry.id   AF-A0A930AP08-F1
#
_cell.length_a   1.000
_cell.length_b   1.000
_cell.length_c   1.000
_cell.angle_alpha   90.00
_cell.angle_beta   90.00
_cell.angle_gamma   90.00
#
_symmetry.space_group_name_H-M   'P 1'
#
loop_
_entity.id
_entity.type
_entity.pdbx_description
1 polymer ?
#
loop_
_entity_poly.entity_id
_entity_poly.type
_entity_poly.pdbx_seq_one_letter_code
_entity_poly.pdbx_strand_id
1 'polypeptide(L)'
;MSLQLLGLDEIQGSLVALDHVKNVSNEEMVSILLNNGSRRKGRVVEIEGERAIIQVFEGTDGLGKTNTKTKLLGHPMVLGVSKEILGRTFNGVGDPIDNLGPVYINKYEDVNGKPLNPVSREYPRNYINTGISAIDGLNTLIRGQKLPIFS
;
A
#
# COMPACT_ATOMS: atom_id res chain seq x y z
N MET A 1 0.94 20.19 7.65
CA MET A 1 1.96 20.10 8.72
C MET A 1 2.02 18.65 9.17
N SER A 2 3.18 18.00 9.12
CA SER A 2 3.30 16.62 9.60
C SER A 2 3.42 16.60 11.12
N LEU A 3 2.44 16.03 11.82
CA LEU A 3 2.48 15.83 13.26
C LEU A 3 3.52 14.74 13.58
N GLN A 4 4.39 15.01 14.56
CA GLN A 4 5.37 14.04 15.04
C GLN A 4 5.09 13.76 16.50
N LEU A 5 4.75 12.51 16.81
CA LEU A 5 4.44 12.04 18.14
C LEU A 5 5.59 11.17 18.66
N LEU A 6 5.80 11.25 19.97
CA LEU A 6 6.83 10.49 20.66
C LEU A 6 6.15 9.42 21.51
N GLY A 7 6.57 8.18 21.31
CA GLY A 7 6.08 7.03 22.05
C GLY A 7 4.86 6.36 21.42
N LEU A 8 4.60 5.14 21.90
CA LEU A 8 3.52 4.24 21.52
C LEU A 8 2.87 3.71 22.81
N ASP A 9 1.55 3.69 22.89
CA ASP A 9 0.85 3.26 24.10
C ASP A 9 0.79 1.72 24.18
N GLU A 10 0.42 1.11 23.06
CA GLU A 10 0.20 -0.33 22.96
C GLU A 10 0.77 -0.92 21.67
N ILE A 11 1.30 -2.14 21.77
CA ILE A 11 1.83 -2.91 20.64
C ILE A 11 1.28 -4.32 20.77
N GLN A 12 0.47 -4.74 19.81
CA GLN A 12 -0.15 -6.06 19.79
C GLN A 12 -0.02 -6.67 18.40
N GLY A 13 0.81 -7.70 18.26
CA GLY A 13 1.08 -8.32 16.96
C GLY A 13 1.62 -7.28 15.97
N SER A 14 0.96 -7.11 14.83
CA SER A 14 1.32 -6.11 13.80
C SER A 14 0.68 -4.73 14.02
N LEU A 15 -0.11 -4.56 15.08
CA LEU A 15 -0.85 -3.35 15.39
C LEU A 15 -0.14 -2.54 16.48
N VAL A 16 -0.22 -1.22 16.34
CA VAL A 16 0.33 -0.23 17.26
C VAL A 16 -0.75 0.81 17.56
N ALA A 17 -0.98 1.09 18.83
CA ALA A 17 -1.90 2.14 19.26
C ALA A 17 -1.13 3.43 19.60
N LEU A 18 -1.70 4.55 19.19
CA LEU A 18 -1.30 5.90 19.57
C LEU A 18 -2.49 6.62 20.19
N ASP A 19 -2.30 7.22 21.35
CA ASP A 19 -3.23 8.14 21.99
C ASP A 19 -2.83 9.60 21.72
N HIS A 20 -3.75 10.53 22.01
CA HIS A 20 -3.58 11.98 21.83
C HIS A 20 -3.29 12.42 20.39
N VAL A 21 -3.77 11.64 19.42
CA VAL A 21 -3.58 11.91 18.00
C VAL A 21 -4.68 12.86 17.52
N LYS A 22 -4.29 14.02 16.95
CA LYS A 22 -5.22 15.03 16.42
C LYS A 22 -5.13 15.12 14.91
N ASN A 23 -6.28 15.27 14.26
CA ASN A 23 -6.42 15.41 12.80
C ASN A 23 -5.85 14.23 11.99
N VAL A 24 -5.99 13.01 12.49
CA VAL A 24 -5.64 11.80 11.73
C VAL A 24 -6.77 11.42 10.79
N SER A 25 -6.40 10.97 9.59
CA SER A 25 -7.34 10.45 8.60
C SER A 25 -7.30 8.93 8.52
N ASN A 26 -8.43 8.32 8.18
CA ASN A 26 -8.46 6.89 7.91
C ASN A 26 -7.60 6.56 6.68
N GLU A 27 -6.95 5.39 6.69
CA GLU A 27 -5.99 4.93 5.69
C GLU A 27 -4.75 5.82 5.49
N GLU A 28 -4.52 6.77 6.39
CA GLU A 28 -3.37 7.65 6.32
C GLU A 28 -2.07 6.87 6.52
N MET A 29 -1.07 7.19 5.69
CA MET A 29 0.26 6.61 5.81
C MET A 29 1.03 7.19 6.99
N VAL A 30 1.73 6.31 7.68
CA VAL A 30 2.51 6.61 8.88
C VAL A 30 3.94 6.13 8.67
N SER A 31 4.90 6.98 9.05
CA SER A 31 6.32 6.61 9.10
C SER A 31 6.76 6.54 10.56
N ILE A 32 7.22 5.37 10.98
CA ILE A 32 7.70 5.10 12.33
C ILE A 32 9.23 5.03 12.30
N LEU A 33 9.91 5.89 13.06
CA LEU A 33 11.36 5.92 13.18
C LEU A 33 11.79 5.25 14.50
N LEU A 34 12.58 4.19 14.38
CA LEU A 34 13.16 3.46 15.50
C LEU A 34 14.46 4.14 15.99
N ASN A 35 14.88 3.78 17.20
CA ASN A 35 16.13 4.30 17.80
C ASN A 35 17.38 3.95 17.00
N ASN A 36 17.37 2.80 16.33
CA ASN A 36 18.47 2.37 15.46
C ASN A 36 18.53 3.15 14.13
N GLY A 37 17.63 4.12 13.93
CA GLY A 37 17.53 4.91 12.70
C GLY A 37 16.72 4.26 11.57
N SER A 38 16.31 2.99 11.73
CA SER A 38 15.46 2.32 10.74
C SER A 38 14.06 2.94 10.71
N ARG A 39 13.46 2.95 9.52
CA ARG A 39 12.10 3.45 9.31
C ARG A 39 11.20 2.29 8.94
N ARG A 40 10.01 2.25 9.54
CA ARG A 40 8.93 1.34 9.21
C ARG A 40 7.75 2.13 8.67
N LYS A 41 7.06 1.57 7.69
CA LYS A 41 5.86 2.14 7.11
C LYS A 41 4.64 1.46 7.74
N GLY A 42 3.60 2.23 7.97
CA GLY A 42 2.33 1.73 8.46
C GLY A 42 1.16 2.51 7.89
N ARG A 43 -0.04 2.00 8.15
CA ARG A 43 -1.30 2.61 7.75
C ARG A 43 -2.24 2.67 8.93
N VAL A 44 -2.95 3.78 9.09
CA VAL A 44 -4.04 3.90 10.06
C VAL A 44 -5.21 3.02 9.62
N VAL A 45 -5.63 2.10 10.49
CA VAL A 45 -6.74 1.16 10.24
C VAL A 45 -8.01 1.60 10.96
N GLU A 46 -7.86 2.21 12.12
CA GLU A 46 -8.99 2.62 12.96
C GLU A 46 -8.66 3.90 13.73
N ILE A 47 -9.68 4.73 13.95
CA ILE A 47 -9.61 5.97 14.72
C ILE A 47 -10.80 6.00 15.67
N GLU A 48 -10.53 6.09 16.96
CA GLU A 48 -11.52 6.20 18.02
C GLU A 48 -11.23 7.45 18.87
N GLY A 49 -11.92 8.56 18.59
CA GLY A 49 -11.69 9.83 19.28
C GLY A 49 -10.27 10.35 19.03
N GLU A 50 -9.46 10.41 20.09
CA GLU A 50 -8.03 10.79 20.02
C GLU A 50 -7.08 9.57 19.99
N ARG A 51 -7.60 8.36 19.79
CA ARG A 51 -6.82 7.13 19.66
C ARG A 51 -6.80 6.66 18.21
N ALA A 52 -5.63 6.28 17.70
CA ALA A 52 -5.47 5.73 16.36
C ALA A 52 -4.74 4.38 16.41
N ILE A 53 -5.27 3.41 15.67
CA ILE A 53 -4.66 2.09 15.50
C ILE A 53 -3.95 2.04 14.15
N ILE A 54 -2.66 1.72 14.18
CA ILE A 54 -1.78 1.67 13.01
C ILE A 54 -1.33 0.23 12.80
N GLN A 55 -1.48 -0.25 11.58
CA GLN A 55 -0.88 -1.51 11.14
C GLN A 55 0.49 -1.24 10.53
N VAL A 56 1.52 -1.93 11.03
CA VAL A 56 2.90 -1.81 10.55
C VAL A 56 3.21 -2.91 9.53
N PHE A 57 3.75 -2.55 8.37
CA PHE A 57 3.97 -3.50 7.27
C PHE A 57 5.17 -4.41 7.50
N GLU A 58 6.27 -3.87 8.04
CA GLU A 58 7.51 -4.62 8.31
C GLU A 58 7.50 -5.33 9.68
N GLY A 59 6.33 -5.41 10.33
CA GLY A 59 6.16 -5.97 11.68
C GLY A 59 6.50 -4.97 12.80
N THR A 60 6.45 -5.42 14.05
CA THR A 60 6.62 -4.58 15.25
C THR A 60 7.89 -4.88 16.05
N ASP A 61 8.74 -5.78 15.56
CA ASP A 61 9.95 -6.21 16.29
C ASP A 61 10.89 -5.03 16.59
N GLY A 62 11.29 -4.87 17.84
CA GLY A 62 12.19 -3.78 18.25
C GLY A 62 11.55 -2.38 18.26
N LEU A 63 10.23 -2.25 18.11
CA LEU A 63 9.52 -1.03 18.45
C LEU A 63 9.50 -0.82 19.96
N GLY A 64 10.10 0.28 20.42
CA GLY A 64 10.07 0.66 21.83
C GLY A 64 8.89 1.59 22.13
N LYS A 65 8.22 1.41 23.27
CA LYS A 65 7.09 2.27 23.67
C LYS A 65 7.47 3.74 23.91
N THR A 66 8.68 4.03 24.36
CA THR A 66 9.03 5.40 24.81
C THR A 66 9.86 6.21 23.81
N ASN A 67 10.68 5.54 23.00
CA ASN A 67 11.70 6.22 22.19
C ASN A 67 11.39 6.22 20.68
N THR A 68 10.30 5.56 20.28
CA THR A 68 9.89 5.53 18.87
C THR A 68 9.25 6.87 18.49
N LYS A 69 9.61 7.39 17.32
CA LYS A 69 9.04 8.62 16.77
C LYS A 69 8.09 8.28 15.63
N THR A 70 6.83 8.66 15.77
CA THR A 70 5.81 8.39 14.75
C THR A 70 5.44 9.67 14.01
N LYS A 71 5.48 9.62 12.68
CA LYS A 71 5.17 10.75 11.80
C LYS A 71 3.99 10.40 10.91
N LEU A 72 2.95 11.21 11.00
CA LEU A 72 1.78 11.18 10.14
C LEU A 72 2.06 11.93 8.84
N LEU A 73 1.75 11.31 7.69
CA LEU A 73 2.10 11.86 6.37
C LEU A 73 0.99 12.68 5.71
N GLY A 74 -0.25 12.57 6.17
CA GLY A 74 -1.39 13.36 5.70
C GLY A 74 -1.98 12.91 4.37
N HIS A 75 -1.60 11.73 3.87
CA HIS A 75 -2.11 11.17 2.62
C HIS A 75 -2.25 9.65 2.73
N PRO A 76 -3.15 9.03 1.95
CA PRO A 76 -3.26 7.58 1.87
C PRO A 76 -2.04 6.96 1.19
N MET A 77 -2.03 5.63 1.01
CA MET A 77 -0.96 4.96 0.29
C MET A 77 -0.96 5.40 -1.18
N VAL A 78 0.12 6.06 -1.59
CA VAL A 78 0.32 6.51 -2.97
C VAL A 78 1.53 5.82 -3.58
N LEU A 79 1.42 5.46 -4.85
CA LEU A 79 2.50 4.89 -5.64
C LEU A 79 2.95 5.90 -6.70
N GLY A 80 4.26 6.06 -6.83
CA GLY A 80 4.85 6.81 -7.93
C GLY A 80 4.75 6.01 -9.22
N VAL A 81 4.07 6.54 -10.23
CA VAL A 81 3.87 5.89 -11.52
C VAL A 81 4.60 6.65 -12.64
N SER A 82 5.27 5.90 -13.51
CA SER A 82 5.89 6.39 -14.74
C SER A 82 6.04 5.26 -15.74
N LYS A 83 6.32 5.59 -17.01
CA LYS A 83 6.61 4.58 -18.04
C LYS A 83 7.93 3.84 -17.79
N GLU A 84 8.82 4.40 -16.97
CA GLU A 84 10.12 3.81 -16.63
C GLU A 84 10.02 2.60 -15.68
N ILE A 85 8.84 2.37 -15.09
CA ILE A 85 8.56 1.21 -14.25
C ILE A 85 8.57 -0.10 -15.07
N LEU A 86 8.32 -0.03 -16.38
CA LEU A 86 8.32 -1.20 -17.25
C LEU A 86 9.71 -1.86 -17.27
N GLY A 87 9.77 -3.14 -16.87
CA GLY A 87 11.02 -3.91 -16.79
C GLY A 87 11.78 -3.77 -15.48
N ARG A 88 11.28 -3.00 -14.51
CA ARG A 88 11.83 -2.88 -13.16
C ARG A 88 11.17 -3.89 -12.22
N THR A 89 11.84 -4.23 -11.12
CA THR A 89 11.33 -5.14 -10.08
C THR A 89 11.19 -4.39 -8.75
N PHE A 90 10.04 -4.53 -8.09
CA PHE A 90 9.71 -3.83 -6.84
C PHE A 90 9.31 -4.79 -5.73
N ASN A 91 9.40 -4.33 -4.48
CA ASN A 91 8.80 -5.00 -3.34
C ASN A 91 7.29 -4.69 -3.23
N GLY A 92 6.60 -5.30 -2.27
CA GLY A 92 5.16 -5.11 -2.06
C GLY A 92 4.72 -3.70 -1.65
N VAL A 93 5.66 -2.82 -1.27
CA VAL A 93 5.39 -1.43 -0.87
C VAL A 93 5.75 -0.44 -1.99
N GLY A 94 6.32 -0.92 -3.10
CA GLY A 94 6.69 -0.12 -4.28
C GLY A 94 8.12 0.40 -4.29
N ASP A 95 9.01 -0.07 -3.41
CA ASP A 95 10.43 0.28 -3.46
C ASP A 95 11.18 -0.67 -4.43
N PRO A 96 12.08 -0.16 -5.30
CA PRO A 96 12.80 -0.98 -6.27
C PRO A 96 13.80 -1.93 -5.60
N ILE A 97 13.84 -3.19 -6.04
CA ILE A 97 14.73 -4.25 -5.51
C ILE A 97 15.73 -4.78 -6.55
N ASP A 98 15.77 -4.17 -7.73
CA ASP A 98 16.61 -4.57 -8.86
C ASP A 98 18.02 -3.96 -8.85
N ASN A 99 18.38 -3.15 -7.84
CA ASN A 99 19.65 -2.44 -7.71
C ASN A 99 19.98 -1.47 -8.86
N LEU A 100 18.99 -1.09 -9.68
CA LEU A 100 19.18 -0.16 -10.81
C LEU A 100 19.03 1.32 -10.42
N GLY A 101 19.02 1.62 -9.12
CA GLY A 101 18.85 2.99 -8.59
C GLY A 101 17.39 3.45 -8.56
N PRO A 102 17.13 4.74 -8.27
CA PRO A 102 15.77 5.28 -8.21
C PRO A 102 15.11 5.33 -9.60
N VAL A 103 13.78 5.29 -9.63
CA VAL A 103 12.96 5.48 -10.83
C VAL A 103 12.53 6.94 -10.92
N TYR A 104 12.56 7.55 -12.11
CA TYR A 104 12.00 8.89 -12.26
C TYR A 104 10.47 8.79 -12.33
N ILE A 105 9.82 9.41 -11.34
CA ILE A 105 8.38 9.36 -11.15
C ILE A 105 7.73 10.59 -11.79
N ASN A 106 6.69 10.37 -12.60
CA ASN A 106 5.95 11.46 -13.26
C ASN A 106 4.75 11.92 -12.42
N LYS A 107 4.09 10.98 -11.73
CA LYS A 107 2.88 11.24 -10.97
C LYS A 107 2.77 10.29 -9.78
N TYR A 108 2.18 10.77 -8.69
CA TYR A 108 1.74 9.91 -7.58
C TYR A 108 0.25 9.65 -7.71
N GLU A 109 -0.15 8.38 -7.62
CA GLU A 109 -1.55 7.93 -7.67
C GLU A 109 -1.90 7.13 -6.41
N ASP A 110 -3.14 7.25 -5.96
CA ASP A 110 -3.68 6.45 -4.85
C ASP A 110 -3.82 4.97 -5.27
N VAL A 111 -3.31 4.06 -4.44
CA VAL A 111 -3.34 2.61 -4.68
C VAL A 111 -4.76 2.06 -4.69
N ASN A 112 -5.69 2.67 -3.95
CA ASN A 112 -7.10 2.27 -3.96
C ASN A 112 -7.78 2.50 -5.32
N GLY A 113 -7.20 3.38 -6.15
CA GLY A 113 -7.75 3.75 -7.45
C GLY A 113 -9.08 4.49 -7.34
N LYS A 114 -9.80 4.56 -8.46
CA LYS A 114 -11.12 5.20 -8.53
C LYS A 114 -12.12 4.22 -9.13
N PRO A 115 -13.37 4.20 -8.63
CA PRO A 115 -14.40 3.37 -9.22
C PRO A 115 -14.65 3.79 -10.68
N LEU A 116 -14.71 2.81 -11.58
CA LEU A 116 -15.03 3.05 -12.98
C LEU A 116 -16.55 3.24 -13.13
N ASN A 117 -16.96 4.27 -13.87
CA ASN A 117 -18.37 4.49 -14.18
C ASN A 117 -18.92 3.33 -15.04
N PRO A 118 -20.01 2.65 -14.62
CA PRO A 118 -20.58 1.53 -15.38
C PRO A 118 -20.98 1.89 -16.82
N VAL A 119 -21.43 3.12 -17.06
CA VAL A 119 -21.91 3.56 -18.39
C VAL A 119 -20.76 3.77 -19.37
N SER A 120 -19.58 4.17 -18.88
CA SER A 120 -18.39 4.32 -19.73
C SER A 120 -17.68 3.01 -20.03
N ARG A 121 -18.21 1.88 -19.56
CA ARG A 121 -17.58 0.58 -19.68
C ARG A 121 -17.93 -0.06 -21.02
N GLU A 122 -16.90 -0.35 -21.82
CA GLU A 122 -17.06 -1.13 -23.05
C GLU A 122 -17.13 -2.63 -22.74
N TYR A 123 -18.01 -3.35 -23.44
CA TYR A 123 -18.13 -4.79 -23.29
C TYR A 123 -16.94 -5.50 -23.96
N PRO A 124 -16.21 -6.38 -23.24
CA PRO A 124 -15.05 -7.05 -23.79
C PRO A 124 -15.47 -8.07 -24.86
N ARG A 125 -14.86 -8.01 -26.04
CA ARG A 125 -15.15 -8.92 -27.18
C ARG A 125 -13.92 -9.55 -27.83
N ASN A 126 -12.72 -9.11 -27.45
CA ASN A 126 -11.49 -9.52 -28.09
C ASN A 126 -10.96 -10.80 -27.46
N TYR A 127 -10.89 -11.88 -28.23
CA TYR A 127 -10.31 -13.17 -27.82
C TYR A 127 -8.80 -13.03 -27.48
N ILE A 128 -8.36 -13.74 -26.44
CA ILE A 128 -6.94 -13.94 -26.11
C ILE A 128 -6.60 -15.40 -26.33
N ASN A 129 -5.68 -15.66 -27.25
CA ASN A 129 -5.08 -16.99 -27.42
C ASN A 129 -4.03 -17.23 -26.34
N THR A 130 -4.31 -18.17 -25.44
CA THR A 130 -3.41 -18.52 -24.33
C THR A 130 -2.42 -19.62 -24.71
N GLY A 131 -2.73 -20.44 -25.72
CA GLY A 131 -1.97 -21.61 -26.13
C GLY A 131 -2.25 -22.86 -25.29
N ILE A 132 -3.19 -22.79 -24.35
CA ILE A 132 -3.57 -23.91 -23.48
C ILE A 132 -4.93 -24.41 -23.95
N SER A 133 -4.98 -25.59 -24.58
CA SER A 133 -6.19 -26.14 -25.20
C SER A 133 -7.39 -26.22 -24.25
N ALA A 134 -7.15 -26.58 -22.98
CA ALA A 134 -8.20 -26.64 -21.96
C ALA A 134 -8.81 -25.26 -21.64
N ILE A 135 -8.02 -24.19 -21.73
CA ILE A 135 -8.51 -22.81 -21.53
C ILE A 135 -9.14 -22.33 -22.83
N ASP A 136 -8.43 -22.42 -23.94
CA ASP A 136 -8.89 -21.87 -25.22
C ASP A 136 -10.19 -22.55 -25.72
N GLY A 137 -10.32 -23.86 -25.52
CA GLY A 137 -11.46 -24.66 -25.99
C GLY A 137 -12.65 -24.73 -25.03
N LEU A 138 -12.43 -24.71 -23.71
CA LEU A 138 -13.51 -24.88 -22.73
C LEU A 138 -13.83 -23.60 -21.93
N ASN A 139 -12.82 -22.77 -21.67
CA ASN A 139 -12.93 -21.59 -20.80
C ASN A 139 -12.23 -20.37 -21.44
N THR A 140 -12.68 -20.01 -22.64
CA THR A 140 -12.04 -19.00 -23.49
C THR A 140 -11.89 -17.66 -22.78
N LEU A 141 -10.68 -17.08 -22.82
CA LEU A 141 -10.36 -15.81 -22.19
C LEU A 141 -10.61 -14.63 -23.14
N ILE A 142 -11.27 -13.58 -22.63
CA ILE A 142 -11.51 -12.34 -23.35
C ILE A 142 -10.69 -11.19 -22.73
N ARG A 143 -10.14 -10.30 -23.56
CA ARG A 143 -9.41 -9.11 -23.11
C ARG A 143 -10.29 -8.20 -22.25
N GLY A 144 -9.91 -8.04 -20.99
CA GLY A 144 -10.65 -7.28 -19.98
C GLY A 144 -11.50 -8.15 -19.04
N GLN A 145 -11.53 -9.47 -19.24
CA GLN A 145 -12.14 -10.44 -18.32
C GLN A 145 -11.19 -10.74 -17.16
N LYS A 146 -11.77 -10.96 -15.97
CA LYS A 146 -11.06 -11.48 -14.79
C LYS A 146 -11.40 -12.97 -14.67
N LEU A 147 -10.42 -13.85 -14.90
CA LEU A 147 -10.57 -15.31 -14.80
C LEU A 147 -9.59 -15.84 -13.75
N PRO A 148 -10.06 -16.33 -12.58
CA PRO A 148 -9.18 -16.89 -11.56
C PRO A 148 -8.69 -18.30 -11.93
N ILE A 149 -7.56 -18.72 -11.35
CA ILE A 149 -7.05 -20.10 -11.42
C ILE A 149 -7.06 -20.65 -9.99
N PHE A 150 -7.69 -21.81 -9.80
CA PHE A 150 -7.65 -22.55 -8.54
C PHE A 150 -6.66 -23.70 -8.67
N SER A 151 -5.64 -23.71 -7.81
CA SER A 151 -4.53 -24.66 -7.80
C SER A 151 -4.35 -25.28 -6.44
#